data_AF-A0A535MUC5-F1
#
_entry.id   AF-A0A535MUC5-F1
#
_cell.length_a   1.000
_cell.length_b   1.000
_cell.length_c   1.000
_cell.angle_alpha   90.00
_cell.angle_beta   90.00
_cell.angle_gamma   90.00
#
_symmetry.space_group_name_H-M   'P 1'
#
loop_
_entity.id
_entity.type
_entity.pdbx_description
1 polymer ?
#
loop_
_entity_poly.entity_id
_entity_poly.type
_entity_poly.pdbx_seq_one_letter_code
_entity_poly.pdbx_strand_id
1 'polypeptide(L)'
;MGIAVGLALAIVPAGLSPLAGWASRAATDGPGTLSHFDLARKDCLGTARNTTSKVWFTVANGVLSDVYYPTADNTNVETLQLVVTDGHNFTDLQARDMTYTV
;
A
#
# COMPACT_ATOMS: atom_id res chain seq x y z
N MET A 1 13.52 25.96 62.12
CA MET A 1 12.81 26.03 60.82
C MET A 1 13.78 26.57 59.78
N GLY A 2 14.23 25.73 58.87
CA GLY A 2 15.14 26.12 57.78
C GLY A 2 15.34 24.91 56.88
N ILE A 3 14.40 24.68 55.97
CA ILE A 3 14.43 23.56 55.04
C ILE A 3 15.34 23.98 53.88
N ALA A 4 16.46 23.27 53.70
CA ALA A 4 17.32 23.43 52.54
C ALA A 4 16.58 22.86 51.30
N VAL A 5 16.27 23.73 50.34
CA VAL A 5 15.70 23.34 49.05
C VAL A 5 16.85 22.89 48.15
N GLY A 6 17.01 21.58 47.99
CA GLY A 6 17.95 21.00 47.04
C GLY A 6 17.42 21.16 45.62
N LEU A 7 18.14 21.91 44.78
CA LEU A 7 17.86 22.01 43.35
C LEU A 7 18.24 20.66 42.69
N ALA A 8 17.26 19.78 42.49
CA ALA A 8 17.46 18.55 41.73
C ALA A 8 17.53 18.91 40.24
N LEU A 9 18.75 18.90 39.68
CA LEU A 9 18.97 19.00 38.24
C LEU A 9 18.51 17.68 37.59
N ALA A 10 17.29 17.66 37.06
CA ALA A 10 16.81 16.54 36.27
C ALA A 10 17.62 16.48 34.97
N ILE A 11 18.53 15.52 34.88
CA ILE A 11 19.25 15.22 33.64
C ILE A 11 18.23 14.59 32.70
N VAL A 12 17.67 15.38 31.78
CA VAL A 12 16.87 14.86 30.68
C VAL A 12 17.83 14.07 29.78
N PRO A 13 17.63 12.77 29.53
CA PRO A 13 18.46 12.04 28.59
C PRO A 13 18.29 12.69 27.21
N ALA A 14 19.38 13.16 26.63
CA ALA A 14 19.44 13.73 25.28
C ALA A 14 19.30 12.65 24.18
N GLY A 15 18.30 11.78 24.31
CA GLY A 15 18.12 10.59 23.45
C GLY A 15 16.68 10.26 23.09
N LEU A 16 15.69 10.99 23.60
CA LEU A 16 14.31 10.87 23.14
C LEU A 16 14.07 11.87 22.01
N SER A 17 14.71 11.63 20.86
CA SER A 17 14.17 12.15 19.61
C SER A 17 12.76 11.57 19.48
N PRO A 18 11.69 12.38 19.37
CA PRO A 18 10.44 11.83 18.91
C PRO A 18 10.76 11.19 17.57
N LEU A 19 10.42 9.91 17.41
CA LEU A 19 10.25 9.36 16.07
C LEU A 19 9.18 10.26 15.45
N ALA A 20 9.61 11.29 14.73
CA ALA A 20 8.76 12.03 13.84
C ALA A 20 8.37 10.99 12.79
N GLY A 21 7.35 10.21 13.11
CA GLY A 21 6.68 9.37 12.14
C GLY A 21 6.36 10.27 10.97
N TRP A 22 6.55 9.77 9.76
CA TRP A 22 6.21 10.49 8.55
C TRP A 22 4.70 10.73 8.55
N ALA A 23 4.26 11.81 9.20
CA ALA A 23 2.91 12.32 9.08
C ALA A 23 2.83 12.91 7.67
N SER A 24 2.55 12.05 6.70
CA SER A 24 2.25 12.47 5.33
C SER A 24 1.03 13.39 5.41
N ARG A 25 1.18 14.61 4.90
CA ARG A 25 0.05 15.54 4.76
C ARG A 25 -1.02 14.85 3.91
N ALA A 26 -2.28 14.93 4.33
CA ALA A 26 -3.38 14.38 3.54
C ALA A 26 -3.36 14.99 2.13
N ALA A 27 -3.68 14.18 1.12
CA ALA A 27 -3.89 14.66 -0.24
C ALA A 27 -4.93 15.79 -0.23
N THR A 28 -4.66 16.88 -0.95
CA THR A 28 -5.44 18.13 -0.85
C THR A 28 -6.75 18.10 -1.64
N ASP A 29 -6.91 17.11 -2.50
CA ASP A 29 -7.92 16.98 -3.55
C ASP A 29 -8.88 15.79 -3.33
N GLY A 30 -9.00 15.32 -2.08
CA GLY A 30 -9.94 14.25 -1.71
C GLY A 30 -11.39 14.57 -2.09
N PRO A 31 -12.25 13.55 -2.29
CA PRO A 31 -12.08 12.13 -1.93
C PRO A 31 -11.51 11.23 -3.04
N GLY A 32 -11.07 11.78 -4.17
CA GLY A 32 -10.69 11.02 -5.37
C GLY A 32 -11.85 10.83 -6.34
N THR A 33 -11.55 10.28 -7.53
CA THR A 33 -12.54 9.97 -8.57
C THR A 33 -13.27 8.65 -8.28
N LEU A 34 -14.40 8.40 -8.94
CA LEU A 34 -15.10 7.12 -8.83
C LEU A 34 -14.22 5.96 -9.34
N SER A 35 -14.13 4.88 -8.56
CA SER A 35 -13.47 3.63 -8.97
C SER A 35 -14.35 2.81 -9.90
N HIS A 36 -13.76 1.76 -10.48
CA HIS A 36 -14.44 0.76 -11.30
C HIS A 36 -13.97 -0.64 -10.91
N PHE A 37 -14.49 -1.66 -11.59
CA PHE A 37 -13.93 -3.00 -11.54
C PHE A 37 -13.02 -3.20 -12.75
N ASP A 38 -11.98 -4.01 -12.57
CA ASP A 38 -11.07 -4.37 -13.66
C ASP A 38 -11.75 -5.30 -14.69
N LEU A 39 -11.05 -5.59 -15.79
CA LEU A 39 -11.46 -6.53 -16.83
C LEU A 39 -11.95 -7.86 -16.25
N ALA A 40 -13.15 -8.29 -16.66
CA ALA A 40 -13.68 -9.59 -16.29
C ALA A 40 -12.89 -10.78 -16.89
N ARG A 41 -12.19 -10.58 -18.02
CA ARG A 41 -11.31 -11.61 -18.61
C ARG A 41 -10.08 -11.78 -17.71
N LYS A 42 -9.93 -12.96 -17.11
CA LYS A 42 -8.75 -13.31 -16.30
C LYS A 42 -7.86 -14.32 -17.03
N ASP A 43 -6.56 -14.06 -17.00
CA ASP A 43 -5.52 -14.98 -17.49
C ASP A 43 -5.32 -16.12 -16.50
N CYS A 44 -5.30 -15.81 -15.19
CA CYS A 44 -5.10 -16.76 -14.12
C CYS A 44 -5.91 -16.41 -12.86
N LEU A 45 -6.18 -17.43 -12.04
CA LEU A 45 -6.67 -17.30 -10.66
C LEU A 45 -5.86 -18.22 -9.75
N GLY A 46 -5.56 -17.77 -8.53
CA GLY A 46 -4.81 -18.55 -7.56
C GLY A 46 -5.24 -18.34 -6.11
N THR A 47 -5.03 -19.37 -5.30
CA THR A 47 -5.13 -19.35 -3.83
C THR A 47 -4.29 -20.47 -3.24
N ALA A 48 -4.00 -20.41 -1.94
CA ALA A 48 -3.31 -21.48 -1.25
C ALA A 48 -4.20 -22.73 -1.13
N ARG A 49 -3.62 -23.92 -1.19
CA ARG A 49 -4.32 -25.20 -0.96
C ARG A 49 -4.50 -25.50 0.54
N ASN A 50 -4.94 -24.51 1.30
CA ASN A 50 -5.26 -24.62 2.72
C ASN A 50 -6.37 -23.63 3.08
N THR A 51 -6.81 -23.65 4.33
CA THR A 51 -7.86 -22.75 4.85
C THR A 51 -7.32 -21.64 5.76
N THR A 52 -6.01 -21.64 6.03
CA THR A 52 -5.35 -20.61 6.83
C THR A 52 -5.20 -19.32 6.03
N SER A 53 -4.80 -19.43 4.75
CA SER A 53 -4.82 -18.31 3.84
C SER A 53 -6.22 -18.11 3.29
N LYS A 54 -6.76 -16.91 3.51
CA LYS A 54 -8.07 -16.49 2.99
C LYS A 54 -7.94 -15.48 1.87
N VAL A 55 -6.87 -15.62 1.07
CA VAL A 55 -6.55 -14.71 -0.01
C VAL A 55 -6.71 -15.44 -1.33
N TRP A 56 -7.46 -14.84 -2.24
CA TRP A 56 -7.57 -15.24 -3.64
C TRP A 56 -7.08 -14.09 -4.50
N PHE A 57 -6.40 -14.40 -5.60
CA PHE A 57 -5.90 -13.38 -6.51
C PHE A 57 -6.20 -13.76 -7.96
N THR A 58 -6.33 -12.75 -8.81
CA THR A 58 -6.51 -12.90 -10.25
C THR A 58 -5.46 -12.11 -11.02
N VAL A 59 -5.11 -12.59 -12.21
CA VAL A 59 -4.23 -11.88 -13.15
C VAL A 59 -5.02 -11.57 -14.39
N ALA A 60 -4.94 -10.33 -14.88
CA ALA A 60 -5.52 -9.90 -16.14
C ALA A 60 -4.57 -8.94 -16.83
N ASN A 61 -4.39 -9.11 -18.14
CA ASN A 61 -3.60 -8.20 -18.96
C ASN A 61 -2.15 -8.01 -18.44
N GLY A 62 -1.57 -9.11 -17.94
CA GLY A 62 -0.21 -9.13 -17.41
C GLY A 62 -0.02 -8.48 -16.04
N VAL A 63 -1.09 -8.06 -15.34
CA VAL A 63 -1.03 -7.43 -14.01
C VAL A 63 -1.89 -8.17 -12.98
N LEU A 64 -1.63 -7.92 -11.69
CA LEU A 64 -2.51 -8.39 -10.63
C LEU A 64 -3.78 -7.53 -10.64
N SER A 65 -4.93 -8.15 -10.84
CA SER A 65 -6.22 -7.46 -10.93
C SER A 65 -6.97 -7.49 -9.59
N ASP A 66 -8.04 -8.29 -9.48
CA ASP A 66 -8.80 -8.45 -8.26
C ASP A 66 -8.10 -9.36 -7.24
N VAL A 67 -8.02 -8.88 -6.00
CA VAL A 67 -7.63 -9.66 -4.82
C VAL A 67 -8.79 -9.68 -3.82
N TYR A 68 -9.08 -10.87 -3.29
CA TYR A 68 -10.22 -11.12 -2.41
C TYR A 68 -9.81 -11.59 -1.02
N TYR A 69 -10.44 -11.02 -0.01
CA TYR A 69 -10.26 -11.34 1.41
C TYR A 69 -11.40 -10.73 2.26
N PRO A 70 -11.84 -11.36 3.37
CA PRO A 70 -11.50 -12.71 3.84
C PRO A 70 -12.36 -13.81 3.19
N THR A 71 -13.24 -13.44 2.27
CA THR A 71 -14.14 -14.32 1.52
C THR A 71 -13.96 -14.07 0.02
N ALA A 72 -14.25 -15.08 -0.80
CA ALA A 72 -14.02 -15.02 -2.24
C ALA A 72 -14.95 -14.05 -3.00
N ASP A 73 -15.96 -13.49 -2.33
CA ASP A 73 -16.92 -12.51 -2.85
C ASP A 73 -16.61 -11.07 -2.39
N ASN A 74 -15.53 -10.87 -1.63
CA ASN A 74 -15.13 -9.56 -1.12
C ASN A 74 -13.85 -9.09 -1.81
N THR A 75 -13.98 -8.23 -2.82
CA THR A 75 -12.83 -7.63 -3.52
C THR A 75 -12.22 -6.50 -2.70
N ASN A 76 -10.91 -6.51 -2.51
CA ASN A 76 -10.17 -5.48 -1.75
C ASN A 76 -9.14 -4.71 -2.59
N VAL A 77 -8.72 -5.25 -3.72
CA VAL A 77 -7.76 -4.61 -4.64
C VAL A 77 -8.36 -4.69 -6.04
N GLU A 78 -8.30 -3.58 -6.78
CA GLU A 78 -8.73 -3.50 -8.18
C GLU A 78 -7.58 -3.83 -9.15
N THR A 79 -6.41 -3.25 -8.92
CA THR A 79 -5.21 -3.49 -9.73
C THR A 79 -3.94 -3.17 -8.94
N LEU A 80 -2.93 -4.03 -9.09
CA LEU A 80 -1.54 -3.73 -8.74
C LEU A 80 -0.69 -3.94 -9.99
N GLN A 81 -0.04 -2.87 -10.44
CA GLN A 81 0.80 -2.86 -11.63
C GLN A 81 2.10 -2.08 -11.37
N LEU A 82 3.09 -2.37 -12.21
CA LEU A 82 4.32 -1.59 -12.26
C LEU A 82 4.14 -0.37 -13.17
N VAL A 83 4.86 0.69 -12.82
CA VAL A 83 5.05 1.89 -13.64
C VAL A 83 6.56 2.05 -13.83
N VAL A 84 6.99 2.24 -15.07
CA VAL A 84 8.41 2.39 -15.43
C VAL A 84 8.61 3.76 -16.06
N THR A 85 9.60 4.52 -15.58
CA THR A 85 9.89 5.87 -16.10
C THR A 85 11.39 6.12 -16.18
N ASP A 86 11.82 6.91 -17.15
CA ASP A 86 13.17 7.48 -17.21
C ASP A 86 13.35 8.75 -16.34
N GLY A 87 12.26 9.21 -15.70
CA GLY A 87 12.24 10.46 -14.94
C GLY A 87 12.26 11.73 -15.80
N HIS A 88 12.11 11.62 -17.12
CA HIS A 88 12.12 12.77 -18.01
C HIS A 88 11.08 12.68 -19.15
N ASN A 89 11.19 11.69 -20.03
CA ASN A 89 10.45 11.65 -21.30
C ASN A 89 9.32 10.62 -21.32
N PHE A 90 9.46 9.49 -20.65
CA PHE A 90 8.46 8.43 -20.69
C PHE A 90 8.01 7.98 -19.31
N THR A 91 6.76 7.55 -19.24
CA THR A 91 6.17 6.87 -18.10
C THR A 91 5.24 5.81 -18.67
N ASP A 92 5.68 4.57 -18.60
CA ASP A 92 5.03 3.43 -19.21
C ASP A 92 4.32 2.61 -18.15
N LEU A 93 3.07 2.24 -18.45
CA LEU A 93 2.23 1.41 -17.61
C LEU A 93 2.35 -0.05 -18.05
N GLN A 94 2.58 -0.97 -17.10
CA GLN A 94 2.72 -2.40 -17.41
C GLN A 94 1.55 -2.95 -18.23
N ALA A 95 0.31 -2.56 -17.92
CA ALA A 95 -0.88 -3.06 -18.61
C ALA A 95 -1.08 -2.45 -20.02
N ARG A 96 -0.50 -1.28 -20.33
CA ARG A 96 -0.75 -0.55 -21.59
C ARG A 96 0.40 -0.64 -22.57
N ASP A 97 1.62 -0.49 -22.07
CA ASP A 97 2.82 -0.20 -22.87
C ASP A 97 3.78 -1.37 -22.98
N MET A 98 3.51 -2.47 -22.27
CA MET A 98 4.35 -3.65 -22.24
C MET A 98 3.67 -4.83 -22.91
N THR A 99 4.50 -5.78 -23.35
CA THR A 99 4.04 -7.09 -23.79
C THR A 99 4.19 -8.09 -22.66
N TYR A 100 3.20 -8.96 -22.48
CA TYR A 100 3.21 -10.03 -21.50
C TYR A 100 2.91 -11.37 -22.16
N THR A 101 3.25 -12.44 -21.46
CA THR A 101 2.95 -13.81 -21.86
C THR A 101 2.20 -14.51 -20.73
N VAL A 102 1.31 -15.43 -21.09
CA VAL A 102 0.59 -16.30 -20.16
C VAL A 102 1.22 -17.69 -20.17
#